data_AF-A0AAP9GHQ7-F1
#
_entry.id   AF-A0AAP9GHQ7-F1
#
_cell.length_a   1.000
_cell.length_b   1.000
_cell.length_c   1.000
_cell.angle_alpha   90.00
_cell.angle_beta   90.00
_cell.angle_gamma   90.00
#
_symmetry.space_group_name_H-M   'P 1'
#
loop_
_entity.id
_entity.type
_entity.pdbx_description
1 polymer ?
#
loop_
_entity_poly.entity_id
_entity_poly.type
_entity_poly.pdbx_seq_one_letter_code
_entity_poly.pdbx_strand_id
1 'polypeptide(L)'
;MLYKALTHVLRPYDLTYDVYHTFPNNLSNLGTLFEQAYKLCSHQPYYDQWVSVRCDFFQNQSRSSSLFEALCHKLQPKIKCLEQSNSLQKKQVSLPALTTQYPEAISKFRQKYLHDNSLAWEQINIDDVAKILNLSHATIAYLVAQKHIKVLNNAKAIHHFLFSIQDIVQFMANIYRHAVKAKNKLPYHISLHELAEKAPLFDLRDRYDLGGIVEVIVQSSLPRILPYSSSHSIHNVLFDKEALLFELEEYFVNLPYVTASRVRLREICGLSELQYVTFLEVWGEKFDGKHIYISERGLKEFFSNHILVNRWCMLRDLELQTVLDQLNSGRDDFLHPSLVSKGIFILRKTSSNLRKLKYIATACSD
;
A
#
# COMPACT_ATOMS: atom_id res chain seq x y z
N MET A 1 -20.08 -15.93 18.95
CA MET A 1 -19.75 -16.75 17.76
C MET A 1 -20.98 -16.96 16.88
N LEU A 2 -22.03 -17.60 17.40
CA LEU A 2 -23.30 -17.85 16.68
C LEU A 2 -23.93 -16.60 16.06
N TYR A 3 -23.93 -15.47 16.78
CA TYR A 3 -24.45 -14.20 16.25
C TYR A 3 -23.66 -13.65 15.04
N LYS A 4 -22.34 -13.86 15.01
CA LYS A 4 -21.51 -13.51 13.83
C LYS A 4 -21.86 -14.43 12.66
N ALA A 5 -22.01 -15.74 12.89
CA ALA A 5 -22.44 -16.67 11.85
C ALA A 5 -23.83 -16.36 11.31
N LEU A 6 -24.78 -16.00 12.19
CA LEU A 6 -26.11 -15.57 11.77
C LEU A 6 -26.05 -14.34 10.86
N THR A 7 -25.13 -13.41 11.14
CA THR A 7 -24.89 -12.25 10.29
C THR A 7 -24.46 -12.66 8.87
N HIS A 8 -23.64 -13.71 8.73
CA HIS A 8 -23.22 -14.25 7.43
C HIS A 8 -24.34 -15.02 6.71
N VAL A 9 -25.18 -15.74 7.45
CA VAL A 9 -26.37 -16.41 6.90
C VAL A 9 -27.37 -15.40 6.33
N LEU A 10 -27.57 -14.28 7.04
CA LEU A 10 -28.49 -13.22 6.66
C LEU A 10 -28.00 -12.35 5.48
N ARG A 11 -26.67 -12.25 5.30
CA ARG A 11 -26.02 -11.44 4.27
C ARG A 11 -24.93 -12.24 3.55
N PRO A 12 -25.31 -13.30 2.84
CA PRO A 12 -24.37 -14.28 2.31
C PRO A 12 -23.50 -13.75 1.16
N TYR A 13 -23.85 -12.59 0.58
CA TYR A 13 -23.13 -11.98 -0.55
C TYR A 13 -22.54 -10.61 -0.25
N ASP A 14 -22.76 -10.04 0.94
CA ASP A 14 -22.15 -8.76 1.30
C ASP A 14 -20.66 -8.97 1.56
N LEU A 15 -19.82 -8.07 1.05
CA LEU A 15 -18.38 -8.05 1.36
C LEU A 15 -18.10 -7.28 2.66
N THR A 16 -18.93 -6.29 3.00
CA THR A 16 -18.90 -5.61 4.30
C THR A 16 -19.64 -6.39 5.37
N TYR A 17 -18.98 -6.61 6.51
CA TYR A 17 -19.55 -7.33 7.64
C TYR A 17 -19.50 -6.53 8.93
N ASP A 18 -20.14 -5.37 8.94
CA ASP A 18 -20.34 -4.65 10.18
C ASP A 18 -21.31 -5.44 11.07
N VAL A 19 -20.84 -5.78 12.27
CA VAL A 19 -21.61 -6.54 13.24
C VAL A 19 -22.80 -5.69 13.68
N TYR A 20 -24.01 -6.20 13.46
CA TYR A 20 -25.20 -5.56 14.00
C TYR A 20 -25.08 -5.42 15.51
N HIS A 21 -25.20 -4.21 16.05
CA HIS A 21 -25.29 -4.05 17.51
C HIS A 21 -26.65 -4.55 18.06
N THR A 22 -27.64 -4.75 17.19
CA THR A 22 -28.99 -5.21 17.54
C THR A 22 -29.49 -6.28 16.57
N PHE A 23 -30.14 -7.31 17.09
CA PHE A 23 -30.73 -8.37 16.29
C PHE A 23 -31.79 -7.80 15.32
N PRO A 24 -31.82 -8.19 14.03
CA PRO A 24 -32.80 -7.66 13.09
C PRO A 24 -34.23 -8.06 13.49
N ASN A 25 -35.15 -7.10 13.54
CA ASN A 25 -36.56 -7.36 13.82
C ASN A 25 -37.26 -7.97 12.59
N ASN A 26 -38.35 -8.70 12.82
CA ASN A 26 -39.24 -9.25 11.77
C ASN A 26 -38.56 -10.24 10.81
N LEU A 27 -37.59 -11.02 11.28
CA LEU A 27 -37.06 -12.15 10.52
C LEU A 27 -38.08 -13.30 10.47
N SER A 28 -38.43 -13.76 9.27
CA SER A 28 -39.14 -15.03 9.09
C SER A 28 -38.15 -16.20 9.21
N ASN A 29 -38.66 -17.40 9.54
CA ASN A 29 -37.87 -18.64 9.58
C ASN A 29 -36.66 -18.61 10.54
N LEU A 30 -36.81 -17.97 11.70
CA LEU A 30 -35.76 -17.85 12.73
C LEU A 30 -35.08 -19.18 13.08
N GLY A 31 -35.86 -20.26 13.28
CA GLY A 31 -35.33 -21.58 13.60
C GLY A 31 -34.33 -22.08 12.55
N THR A 32 -34.69 -21.95 11.27
CA THR A 32 -33.83 -22.32 10.13
C THR A 32 -32.57 -21.46 10.07
N LEU A 33 -32.68 -20.14 10.27
CA LEU A 33 -31.55 -19.22 10.26
C LEU A 33 -30.53 -19.54 11.38
N PHE A 34 -31.03 -19.85 12.58
CA PHE A 34 -30.19 -20.26 13.71
C PHE A 34 -29.56 -21.64 13.49
N GLU A 35 -30.28 -22.60 12.91
CA GLU A 35 -29.73 -23.91 12.56
C GLU A 35 -28.58 -23.76 11.55
N GLN A 36 -28.76 -22.93 10.53
CA GLN A 36 -27.72 -22.65 9.53
C GLN A 36 -26.52 -21.93 10.15
N ALA A 37 -26.75 -20.93 11.00
CA ALA A 37 -25.69 -20.24 11.72
C ALA A 37 -24.91 -21.18 12.64
N TYR A 38 -25.60 -22.11 13.30
CA TYR A 38 -24.97 -23.12 14.14
C TYR A 38 -24.12 -24.08 13.31
N LYS A 39 -24.63 -24.58 12.16
CA LYS A 39 -23.86 -25.44 11.24
C LYS A 39 -22.64 -24.74 10.66
N LEU A 40 -22.76 -23.47 10.32
CA LEU A 40 -21.64 -22.63 9.88
C LEU A 40 -20.52 -22.55 10.94
N CYS A 41 -20.86 -22.65 12.22
CA CYS A 41 -19.90 -22.66 13.34
C CYS A 41 -19.47 -24.06 13.81
N SER A 42 -20.10 -25.16 13.36
CA SER A 42 -19.90 -26.48 13.96
C SER A 42 -19.66 -27.60 12.95
N HIS A 43 -19.84 -27.36 11.65
CA HIS A 43 -19.77 -28.37 10.61
C HIS A 43 -18.91 -27.91 9.42
N GLN A 44 -17.65 -28.31 9.39
CA GLN A 44 -16.68 -27.86 8.37
C GLN A 44 -17.15 -28.07 6.92
N PRO A 45 -17.68 -29.24 6.50
CA PRO A 45 -18.17 -29.39 5.12
C PRO A 45 -19.32 -28.45 4.74
N TYR A 46 -20.10 -27.98 5.73
CA TYR A 46 -21.19 -27.04 5.48
C TYR A 46 -20.63 -25.63 5.27
N TYR A 47 -19.62 -25.25 6.05
CA TYR A 47 -18.86 -24.03 5.84
C TYR A 47 -18.19 -24.01 4.46
N ASP A 48 -17.50 -25.09 4.08
CA ASP A 48 -16.81 -25.19 2.78
C ASP A 48 -17.80 -25.06 1.62
N GLN A 49 -18.96 -25.71 1.71
CA GLN A 49 -20.02 -25.57 0.71
C GLN A 49 -20.59 -24.14 0.65
N TRP A 50 -20.82 -23.51 1.80
CA TRP A 50 -21.27 -22.12 1.87
C TRP A 50 -20.25 -21.16 1.23
N VAL A 51 -18.96 -21.36 1.48
CA VAL A 51 -17.88 -20.61 0.86
C VAL A 51 -17.87 -20.82 -0.65
N SER A 52 -18.01 -22.07 -1.13
CA SER A 52 -18.05 -22.39 -2.56
C SER A 52 -19.17 -21.63 -3.27
N VAL A 53 -20.40 -21.68 -2.75
CA VAL A 53 -21.54 -21.01 -3.39
C VAL A 53 -21.36 -19.49 -3.42
N ARG A 54 -20.74 -18.93 -2.37
CA ARG A 54 -20.40 -17.51 -2.32
C ARG A 54 -19.35 -17.14 -3.38
N CYS A 55 -18.34 -17.99 -3.59
CA CYS A 55 -17.37 -17.82 -4.67
C CYS A 55 -18.03 -17.89 -6.04
N ASP A 56 -18.89 -18.88 -6.27
CA ASP A 56 -19.62 -19.04 -7.53
C ASP A 56 -20.48 -17.79 -7.84
N PHE A 57 -21.13 -17.21 -6.82
CA PHE A 57 -21.87 -15.95 -6.98
C PHE A 57 -20.97 -14.83 -7.50
N PHE A 58 -19.80 -14.62 -6.88
CA PHE A 58 -18.87 -13.55 -7.27
C PHE A 58 -18.23 -13.79 -8.65
N GLN A 59 -18.01 -15.06 -9.04
CA GLN A 59 -17.54 -15.42 -10.38
C GLN A 59 -18.60 -15.16 -11.46
N ASN A 60 -19.87 -15.38 -11.13
CA ASN A 60 -20.98 -15.20 -12.07
C ASN A 60 -21.42 -13.74 -12.25
N GLN A 61 -20.99 -12.81 -11.38
CA GLN A 61 -21.14 -11.38 -11.62
C GLN A 61 -20.21 -10.97 -12.77
N SER A 62 -20.71 -11.10 -13.99
CA SER A 62 -20.03 -10.88 -15.27
C SER A 62 -19.22 -9.59 -15.27
N ARG A 63 -17.90 -9.73 -15.05
CA ARG A 63 -16.78 -8.76 -15.01
C ARG A 63 -15.72 -9.16 -13.97
N SER A 64 -15.89 -10.25 -13.22
CA SER A 64 -14.86 -10.75 -12.31
C SER A 64 -13.57 -11.09 -13.05
N SER A 65 -12.54 -10.27 -12.85
CA SER A 65 -11.18 -10.66 -13.20
C SER A 65 -10.70 -11.74 -12.22
N SER A 66 -9.70 -12.55 -12.61
CA SER A 66 -9.02 -13.46 -11.67
C SER A 66 -8.49 -12.72 -10.43
N LEU A 67 -8.20 -11.42 -10.58
CA LEU A 67 -7.83 -10.54 -9.48
C LEU A 67 -9.01 -10.27 -8.55
N PHE A 68 -10.18 -9.91 -9.08
CA PHE A 68 -11.40 -9.73 -8.29
C PHE A 68 -11.71 -10.97 -7.45
N GLU A 69 -11.65 -12.16 -8.06
CA GLU A 69 -11.87 -13.43 -7.35
C GLU A 69 -10.86 -13.62 -6.21
N ALA A 70 -9.57 -13.42 -6.48
CA ALA A 70 -8.53 -13.52 -5.46
C ALA A 70 -8.73 -12.55 -4.28
N LEU A 71 -9.27 -11.35 -4.54
CA LEU A 71 -9.57 -10.38 -3.49
C LEU A 71 -10.81 -10.78 -2.68
N CYS A 72 -11.87 -11.26 -3.33
CA CYS A 72 -13.05 -11.81 -2.63
C CYS A 72 -12.67 -13.00 -1.74
N HIS A 73 -11.75 -13.85 -2.20
CA HIS A 73 -11.18 -14.93 -1.39
C HIS A 73 -10.45 -14.42 -0.14
N LYS A 74 -9.66 -13.34 -0.24
CA LYS A 74 -9.01 -12.70 0.93
C LYS A 74 -10.01 -12.15 1.95
N LEU A 75 -11.19 -11.73 1.50
CA LEU A 75 -12.25 -11.18 2.33
C LEU A 75 -13.20 -12.25 2.90
N GLN A 76 -12.93 -13.54 2.68
CA GLN A 76 -13.79 -14.59 3.21
C GLN A 76 -13.84 -14.55 4.75
N PRO A 77 -15.03 -14.67 5.33
CA PRO A 77 -15.18 -14.64 6.77
C PRO A 77 -14.55 -15.88 7.40
N LYS A 78 -13.60 -15.66 8.31
CA LYS A 78 -12.97 -16.72 9.11
C LYS A 78 -13.86 -17.04 10.30
N ILE A 79 -14.74 -18.02 10.13
CA ILE A 79 -15.64 -18.48 11.18
C ILE A 79 -14.95 -19.68 11.84
N LYS A 80 -14.49 -19.51 13.08
CA LYS A 80 -13.88 -20.62 13.82
C LYS A 80 -14.92 -21.71 14.02
N CYS A 81 -14.68 -22.88 13.45
CA CYS A 81 -15.45 -24.06 13.75
C CYS A 81 -15.15 -24.47 15.20
N LEU A 82 -16.18 -24.68 16.02
CA LEU A 82 -16.02 -25.36 17.29
C LEU A 82 -15.52 -26.78 16.99
N GLU A 83 -14.48 -27.21 17.71
CA GLU A 83 -14.04 -28.60 17.63
C GLU A 83 -15.21 -29.53 17.95
N GLN A 84 -15.29 -30.61 17.18
CA GLN A 84 -16.45 -31.47 17.00
C GLN A 84 -17.15 -31.84 18.33
N SER A 85 -18.35 -31.31 18.55
CA SER A 85 -19.33 -32.02 19.36
C SER A 85 -19.94 -33.12 18.49
N ASN A 86 -19.46 -34.35 18.67
CA ASN A 86 -19.82 -35.57 17.93
C ASN A 86 -21.33 -35.98 17.98
N SER A 87 -22.24 -35.11 18.42
CA SER A 87 -23.58 -35.52 18.88
C SER A 87 -24.76 -35.06 18.01
N LEU A 88 -24.59 -34.24 16.96
CA LEU A 88 -25.72 -33.81 16.13
C LEU A 88 -25.68 -34.40 14.72
N GLN A 89 -26.61 -35.31 14.53
CA GLN A 89 -26.80 -36.19 13.38
C GLN A 89 -26.88 -35.46 12.03
N LYS A 90 -26.39 -36.19 11.03
CA LYS A 90 -26.42 -36.00 9.57
C LYS A 90 -27.82 -35.74 8.99
N LYS A 91 -28.49 -34.64 9.35
CA LYS A 91 -29.57 -34.11 8.51
C LYS A 91 -28.93 -33.25 7.41
N GLN A 92 -28.99 -33.76 6.17
CA GLN A 92 -28.78 -32.97 4.96
C GLN A 92 -29.74 -31.79 5.03
N VAL A 93 -29.22 -30.62 5.39
CA VAL A 93 -29.96 -29.37 5.26
C VAL A 93 -29.47 -28.74 3.99
N SER A 94 -30.37 -28.63 3.04
CA SER A 94 -30.18 -27.81 1.85
C SER A 94 -29.72 -26.42 2.30
N LEU A 95 -28.65 -25.91 1.68
CA LEU A 95 -28.37 -24.48 1.75
C LEU A 95 -29.66 -23.74 1.43
N PRO A 96 -29.96 -22.65 2.14
CA PRO A 96 -31.12 -21.85 1.77
C PRO A 96 -30.96 -21.49 0.30
N ALA A 97 -32.07 -21.46 -0.45
CA ALA A 97 -32.09 -20.68 -1.68
C ALA A 97 -31.59 -19.30 -1.27
N LEU A 98 -30.44 -18.90 -1.77
CA LEU A 98 -29.81 -17.63 -1.43
C LEU A 98 -30.64 -16.53 -2.07
N THR A 99 -31.74 -16.18 -1.41
CA THR A 99 -32.69 -15.21 -1.91
C THR A 99 -32.00 -13.85 -1.91
N THR A 100 -32.02 -13.19 -3.06
CA THR A 100 -31.60 -11.79 -3.21
C THR A 100 -32.51 -10.82 -2.47
N GLN A 101 -33.65 -11.30 -1.95
CA GLN A 101 -34.56 -10.54 -1.09
C GLN A 101 -34.11 -10.62 0.37
N TYR A 102 -33.72 -9.47 0.90
CA TYR A 102 -33.27 -9.32 2.27
C TYR A 102 -34.43 -8.85 3.17
N PRO A 103 -34.50 -9.33 4.42
CA PRO A 103 -35.43 -8.79 5.42
C PRO A 103 -35.38 -7.26 5.49
N GLU A 104 -36.53 -6.62 5.75
CA GLU A 104 -36.67 -5.16 5.79
C GLU A 104 -35.69 -4.50 6.77
N ALA A 105 -35.39 -5.16 7.89
CA ALA A 105 -34.39 -4.70 8.86
C ALA A 105 -32.95 -4.66 8.30
N ILE A 106 -32.60 -5.59 7.41
CA ILE A 106 -31.33 -5.56 6.67
C ILE A 106 -31.34 -4.42 5.67
N SER A 107 -32.46 -4.22 4.96
CA SER A 107 -32.61 -3.10 4.03
C SER A 107 -32.47 -1.73 4.72
N LYS A 108 -33.11 -1.54 5.88
CA LYS A 108 -33.00 -0.31 6.70
C LYS A 108 -31.59 -0.10 7.25
N PHE A 109 -30.94 -1.16 7.72
CA PHE A 109 -29.53 -1.08 8.12
C PHE A 109 -28.66 -0.66 6.94
N ARG A 110 -28.84 -1.29 5.78
CA ARG A 110 -28.10 -0.93 4.57
C ARG A 110 -28.35 0.50 4.14
N GLN A 111 -29.58 1.02 4.23
CA GLN A 111 -29.86 2.45 3.98
C GLN A 111 -29.09 3.39 4.91
N LYS A 112 -28.78 2.97 6.14
CA LYS A 112 -28.05 3.78 7.12
C LYS A 112 -26.54 3.74 6.91
N TYR A 113 -26.01 2.62 6.42
CA TYR A 113 -24.56 2.35 6.40
C TYR A 113 -23.97 2.15 5.01
N LEU A 114 -24.77 1.97 3.96
CA LEU A 114 -24.31 1.81 2.57
C LEU A 114 -24.73 3.01 1.73
N HIS A 115 -23.93 3.31 0.70
CA HIS A 115 -24.22 4.42 -0.20
C HIS A 115 -25.34 4.06 -1.19
N ASP A 116 -25.34 2.82 -1.68
CA ASP A 116 -26.37 2.29 -2.59
C ASP A 116 -26.70 0.84 -2.22
N ASN A 117 -27.97 0.54 -1.94
CA ASN A 117 -28.42 -0.80 -1.58
C ASN A 117 -28.34 -1.81 -2.73
N SER A 118 -28.34 -1.34 -3.99
CA SER A 118 -28.33 -2.20 -5.17
C SER A 118 -26.97 -2.87 -5.43
N LEU A 119 -25.89 -2.26 -4.94
CA LEU A 119 -24.50 -2.73 -5.08
C LEU A 119 -23.84 -3.05 -3.73
N ALA A 120 -24.63 -3.50 -2.75
CA ALA A 120 -24.13 -3.85 -1.41
C ALA A 120 -23.03 -4.93 -1.44
N TRP A 121 -23.13 -5.85 -2.39
CA TRP A 121 -22.17 -6.93 -2.61
C TRP A 121 -20.83 -6.46 -3.19
N GLU A 122 -20.74 -5.21 -3.66
CA GLU A 122 -19.49 -4.59 -4.13
C GLU A 122 -18.84 -3.67 -3.09
N GLN A 123 -19.53 -3.36 -1.99
CA GLN A 123 -19.07 -2.37 -1.02
C GLN A 123 -18.17 -3.02 0.04
N ILE A 124 -17.01 -2.40 0.28
CA ILE A 124 -16.02 -2.77 1.31
C ILE A 124 -15.63 -1.57 2.16
N ASN A 125 -15.28 -1.81 3.42
CA ASN A 125 -14.81 -0.77 4.34
C ASN A 125 -13.29 -0.58 4.27
N ILE A 126 -12.77 0.45 4.94
CA ILE A 126 -11.33 0.73 4.92
C ILE A 126 -10.46 -0.39 5.50
N ASP A 127 -10.93 -1.11 6.53
CA ASP A 127 -10.18 -2.22 7.14
C ASP A 127 -9.95 -3.34 6.11
N ASP A 128 -10.95 -3.61 5.28
CA ASP A 128 -10.89 -4.62 4.24
C ASP A 128 -10.02 -4.18 3.06
N VAL A 129 -10.07 -2.90 2.68
CA VAL A 129 -9.11 -2.32 1.70
C VAL A 129 -7.67 -2.40 2.22
N ALA A 130 -7.45 -2.09 3.50
CA ALA A 130 -6.15 -2.17 4.15
C ALA A 130 -5.58 -3.58 4.12
N LYS A 131 -6.40 -4.59 4.41
CA LYS A 131 -6.02 -6.01 4.29
C LYS A 131 -5.72 -6.42 2.86
N ILE A 132 -6.54 -5.99 1.90
CA ILE A 132 -6.38 -6.34 0.48
C ILE A 132 -5.06 -5.80 -0.08
N LEU A 133 -4.83 -4.49 0.12
CA LEU A 133 -3.68 -3.77 -0.41
C LEU A 133 -2.44 -3.94 0.46
N ASN A 134 -2.61 -4.45 1.69
CA ASN A 134 -1.58 -4.49 2.73
C ASN A 134 -0.99 -3.10 2.98
N LEU A 135 -1.86 -2.09 3.12
CA LEU A 135 -1.50 -0.68 3.34
C LEU A 135 -2.17 -0.17 4.61
N SER A 136 -1.53 0.81 5.26
CA SER A 136 -2.14 1.47 6.42
C SER A 136 -3.35 2.33 6.02
N HIS A 137 -4.27 2.57 6.97
CA HIS A 137 -5.43 3.45 6.76
C HIS A 137 -5.01 4.86 6.39
N ALA A 138 -3.90 5.29 6.98
CA ALA A 138 -3.16 6.45 6.57
C ALA A 138 -2.93 6.40 5.05
N THR A 139 -2.07 5.50 4.57
CA THR A 139 -1.68 5.47 3.16
C THR A 139 -2.88 5.41 2.21
N ILE A 140 -3.95 4.69 2.57
CA ILE A 140 -5.21 4.69 1.81
C ILE A 140 -5.87 6.08 1.78
N ALA A 141 -5.98 6.77 2.92
CA ALA A 141 -6.56 8.11 2.97
C ALA A 141 -5.75 9.13 2.14
N TYR A 142 -4.44 8.97 2.06
CA TYR A 142 -3.61 9.76 1.15
C TYR A 142 -3.96 9.51 -0.32
N LEU A 143 -4.05 8.24 -0.73
CA LEU A 143 -4.42 7.87 -2.10
C LEU A 143 -5.83 8.37 -2.47
N VAL A 144 -6.74 8.43 -1.50
CA VAL A 144 -8.06 9.07 -1.66
C VAL A 144 -7.92 10.58 -1.88
N ALA A 145 -7.12 11.27 -1.06
CA ALA A 145 -6.90 12.71 -1.20
C ALA A 145 -6.27 13.07 -2.56
N GLN A 146 -5.37 12.21 -3.07
CA GLN A 146 -4.77 12.32 -4.40
C GLN A 146 -5.65 11.79 -5.54
N LYS A 147 -6.89 11.38 -5.25
CA LYS A 147 -7.88 10.88 -6.23
C LYS A 147 -7.45 9.61 -6.99
N HIS A 148 -6.52 8.84 -6.43
CA HIS A 148 -6.14 7.52 -6.96
C HIS A 148 -7.16 6.43 -6.61
N ILE A 149 -7.84 6.56 -5.46
CA ILE A 149 -8.91 5.67 -5.01
C ILE A 149 -10.16 6.49 -4.73
N LYS A 150 -11.31 6.02 -5.21
CA LYS A 150 -12.59 6.70 -5.02
C LYS A 150 -13.30 6.17 -3.76
N VAL A 151 -13.75 7.10 -2.92
CA VAL A 151 -14.66 6.81 -1.81
C VAL A 151 -16.09 6.97 -2.32
N LEU A 152 -16.95 6.01 -2.00
CA LEU A 152 -18.36 6.02 -2.40
C LEU A 152 -19.16 7.03 -1.57
N ASN A 153 -18.84 7.19 -0.29
CA ASN A 153 -19.56 8.06 0.62
C ASN A 153 -18.83 9.39 0.93
N ASN A 154 -19.59 10.39 1.39
CA ASN A 154 -19.06 11.71 1.77
C ASN A 154 -18.60 11.75 3.25
N ALA A 155 -18.09 10.63 3.77
CA ALA A 155 -17.64 10.56 5.15
C ALA A 155 -16.43 11.48 5.38
N LYS A 156 -16.42 12.23 6.50
CA LYS A 156 -15.26 13.06 6.88
C LYS A 156 -14.19 12.27 7.64
N ALA A 157 -14.60 11.23 8.35
CA ALA A 157 -13.70 10.42 9.16
C ALA A 157 -13.26 9.18 8.38
N ILE A 158 -11.95 8.96 8.33
CA ILE A 158 -11.29 7.89 7.55
C ILE A 158 -11.86 6.50 7.84
N HIS A 159 -12.16 6.19 9.11
CA HIS A 159 -12.70 4.88 9.53
C HIS A 159 -14.11 4.60 9.02
N HIS A 160 -14.82 5.60 8.50
CA HIS A 160 -16.14 5.45 7.89
C HIS A 160 -16.09 5.42 6.35
N PHE A 161 -14.91 5.39 5.73
CA PHE A 161 -14.81 5.35 4.27
C PHE A 161 -15.33 4.01 3.72
N LEU A 162 -16.14 4.11 2.67
CA LEU A 162 -16.64 2.97 1.91
C LEU A 162 -16.12 3.03 0.47
N PHE A 163 -15.77 1.87 -0.06
CA PHE A 163 -15.16 1.73 -1.38
C PHE A 163 -15.91 0.69 -2.20
N SER A 164 -15.85 0.81 -3.53
CA SER A 164 -16.21 -0.29 -4.42
C SER A 164 -15.01 -1.23 -4.55
N ILE A 165 -15.22 -2.53 -4.36
CA ILE A 165 -14.18 -3.53 -4.64
C ILE A 165 -13.74 -3.48 -6.12
N GLN A 166 -14.62 -3.08 -7.04
CA GLN A 166 -14.25 -2.92 -8.45
C GLN A 166 -13.24 -1.79 -8.65
N ASP A 167 -13.41 -0.67 -7.94
CA ASP A 167 -12.45 0.44 -7.98
C ASP A 167 -11.09 0.00 -7.42
N ILE A 168 -11.07 -0.83 -6.36
CA ILE A 168 -9.83 -1.40 -5.80
C ILE A 168 -9.18 -2.39 -6.77
N VAL A 169 -9.97 -3.24 -7.43
CA VAL A 169 -9.50 -4.14 -8.48
C VAL A 169 -8.90 -3.35 -9.64
N GLN A 170 -9.54 -2.27 -10.07
CA GLN A 170 -9.04 -1.41 -11.13
C GLN A 170 -7.75 -0.70 -10.72
N PHE A 171 -7.67 -0.21 -9.49
CA PHE A 171 -6.45 0.37 -8.93
C PHE A 171 -5.29 -0.63 -8.96
N MET A 172 -5.50 -1.86 -8.48
CA MET A 172 -4.48 -2.90 -8.53
C MET A 172 -4.14 -3.35 -9.95
N ALA A 173 -5.13 -3.45 -10.85
CA ALA A 173 -4.91 -3.78 -12.25
C ALA A 173 -4.06 -2.71 -12.95
N ASN A 174 -4.23 -1.43 -12.58
CA ASN A 174 -3.38 -0.34 -13.06
C ASN A 174 -1.95 -0.48 -12.57
N ILE A 175 -1.74 -0.87 -11.31
CA ILE A 175 -0.42 -1.17 -10.77
C ILE A 175 0.20 -2.38 -11.49
N TYR A 176 -0.58 -3.40 -11.85
CA TYR A 176 -0.07 -4.58 -12.57
C TYR A 176 0.02 -4.38 -14.08
N ARG A 177 -0.36 -3.19 -14.57
CA ARG A 177 -0.39 -2.94 -16.01
C ARG A 177 1.02 -3.07 -16.58
N HIS A 178 1.12 -3.82 -17.68
CA HIS A 178 2.39 -4.14 -18.36
C HIS A 178 3.39 -4.95 -17.51
N ALA A 179 2.94 -5.58 -16.42
CA ALA A 179 3.83 -6.42 -15.63
C ALA A 179 4.16 -7.73 -16.35
N VAL A 180 5.45 -8.08 -16.39
CA VAL A 180 5.94 -9.35 -16.94
C VAL A 180 6.11 -10.35 -15.79
N LYS A 181 5.69 -11.59 -15.99
CA LYS A 181 5.89 -12.65 -14.98
C LYS A 181 7.34 -13.14 -15.03
N ALA A 182 8.02 -13.17 -13.88
CA ALA A 182 9.37 -13.70 -13.76
C ALA A 182 9.43 -14.84 -12.74
N LYS A 183 10.13 -15.93 -13.08
CA LYS A 183 10.26 -17.11 -12.20
C LYS A 183 11.16 -16.85 -11.01
N ASN A 184 12.19 -16.02 -11.18
CA ASN A 184 13.19 -15.74 -10.16
C ASN A 184 13.27 -14.23 -9.88
N LYS A 185 13.66 -13.86 -8.66
CA LYS A 185 14.06 -12.48 -8.33
C LYS A 185 15.29 -12.13 -9.18
N LEU A 186 15.24 -10.99 -9.86
CA LEU A 186 16.32 -10.51 -10.71
C LEU A 186 17.25 -9.59 -9.89
N PRO A 187 18.58 -9.67 -10.04
CA PRO A 187 19.56 -9.05 -9.14
C PRO A 187 19.53 -7.50 -9.03
N TYR A 188 18.76 -6.79 -9.85
CA TYR A 188 18.68 -5.32 -9.81
C TYR A 188 17.27 -4.78 -9.58
N HIS A 189 16.41 -5.59 -8.99
CA HIS A 189 15.02 -5.22 -8.75
C HIS A 189 14.73 -4.99 -7.28
N ILE A 190 13.84 -4.04 -7.02
CA ILE A 190 13.39 -3.69 -5.68
C ILE A 190 11.88 -3.82 -5.58
N SER A 191 11.41 -4.31 -4.43
CA SER A 191 10.00 -4.37 -4.09
C SER A 191 9.55 -3.16 -3.27
N LEU A 192 8.23 -2.92 -3.20
CA LEU A 192 7.69 -1.92 -2.28
C LEU A 192 7.95 -2.31 -0.81
N HIS A 193 8.03 -3.60 -0.50
CA HIS A 193 8.40 -4.05 0.85
C HIS A 193 9.82 -3.59 1.23
N GLU A 194 10.80 -3.76 0.34
CA GLU A 194 12.18 -3.29 0.55
C GLU A 194 12.27 -1.75 0.57
N LEU A 195 11.45 -1.06 -0.22
CA LEU A 195 11.39 0.40 -0.20
C LEU A 195 10.73 0.97 1.05
N ALA A 196 9.88 0.20 1.73
CA ALA A 196 9.18 0.68 2.91
C ALA A 196 10.15 1.06 4.04
N GLU A 197 11.26 0.34 4.17
CA GLU A 197 12.32 0.65 5.12
C GLU A 197 13.04 1.97 4.77
N LYS A 198 13.05 2.34 3.49
CA LYS A 198 13.68 3.55 2.96
C LYS A 198 12.71 4.72 2.84
N ALA A 199 11.42 4.53 3.09
CA ALA A 199 10.41 5.58 3.01
C ALA A 199 10.74 6.84 3.84
N PRO A 200 11.37 6.73 5.04
CA PRO A 200 11.82 7.91 5.77
C PRO A 200 12.81 8.79 4.99
N LEU A 201 13.54 8.23 4.04
CA LEU A 201 14.57 8.95 3.28
C LEU A 201 13.97 9.80 2.15
N PHE A 202 12.75 9.53 1.69
CA PHE A 202 12.11 10.22 0.56
C PHE A 202 11.13 11.33 0.96
N ASP A 203 11.09 11.68 2.25
CA ASP A 203 10.22 12.72 2.82
C ASP A 203 8.75 12.69 2.34
N LEU A 204 8.01 11.69 2.80
CA LEU A 204 6.59 11.55 2.46
C LEU A 204 5.66 11.92 3.62
N ARG A 205 5.85 13.13 4.16
CA ARG A 205 4.99 13.81 5.17
C ARG A 205 4.72 13.06 6.47
N ASP A 206 4.49 13.86 7.51
CA ASP A 206 3.66 13.45 8.63
C ASP A 206 2.34 12.88 8.11
N ARG A 207 2.10 11.60 8.45
CA ARG A 207 0.86 10.81 8.37
C ARG A 207 0.69 9.77 7.28
N TYR A 208 1.62 9.52 6.34
CA TYR A 208 1.37 8.53 5.27
C TYR A 208 2.60 7.69 4.89
N ASP A 209 2.81 6.57 5.60
CA ASP A 209 4.03 5.73 5.57
C ASP A 209 4.64 5.46 4.18
N LEU A 210 3.80 5.17 3.19
CA LEU A 210 4.18 4.76 1.84
C LEU A 210 3.41 5.55 0.77
N GLY A 211 2.60 6.53 1.16
CA GLY A 211 1.66 7.23 0.27
C GLY A 211 2.31 7.77 -1.00
N GLY A 212 3.41 8.51 -0.85
CA GLY A 212 4.13 9.05 -2.00
C GLY A 212 4.90 8.00 -2.81
N ILE A 213 5.40 6.91 -2.20
CA ILE A 213 6.03 5.82 -2.96
C ILE A 213 4.98 5.14 -3.83
N VAL A 214 3.82 4.84 -3.25
CA VAL A 214 2.71 4.24 -3.98
C VAL A 214 2.18 5.19 -5.06
N GLU A 215 2.11 6.49 -4.80
CA GLU A 215 1.76 7.50 -5.79
C GLU A 215 2.72 7.49 -6.99
N VAL A 216 4.03 7.53 -6.74
CA VAL A 216 5.04 7.42 -7.79
C VAL A 216 4.87 6.11 -8.57
N ILE A 217 4.70 4.98 -7.89
CA ILE A 217 4.47 3.68 -8.54
C ILE A 217 3.22 3.71 -9.44
N VAL A 218 2.13 4.30 -8.98
CA VAL A 218 0.85 4.38 -9.71
C VAL A 218 0.96 5.30 -10.93
N GLN A 219 1.72 6.38 -10.83
CA GLN A 219 1.93 7.35 -11.92
C GLN A 219 3.05 6.93 -12.88
N SER A 220 3.97 6.08 -12.43
CA SER A 220 5.14 5.63 -13.20
C SER A 220 4.76 4.83 -14.44
N SER A 221 5.60 4.95 -15.47
CA SER A 221 5.58 4.09 -16.66
C SER A 221 6.62 2.97 -16.60
N LEU A 222 7.28 2.81 -15.45
CA LEU A 222 8.36 1.86 -15.26
C LEU A 222 7.91 0.42 -15.56
N PRO A 223 8.76 -0.39 -16.22
CA PRO A 223 8.52 -1.81 -16.38
C PRO A 223 8.34 -2.49 -15.02
N ARG A 224 7.38 -3.41 -14.96
CA ARG A 224 6.99 -4.09 -13.72
C ARG A 224 7.20 -5.57 -13.86
N ILE A 225 7.60 -6.22 -12.78
CA ILE A 225 7.75 -7.66 -12.73
C ILE A 225 6.92 -8.24 -11.59
N LEU A 226 6.16 -9.29 -11.90
CA LEU A 226 5.38 -10.04 -10.93
C LEU A 226 6.02 -11.43 -10.72
N PRO A 227 6.40 -11.77 -9.48
CA PRO A 227 6.83 -13.13 -9.16
C PRO A 227 5.70 -14.14 -9.40
N TYR A 228 5.98 -15.28 -10.06
CA TYR A 228 4.95 -16.29 -10.39
C TYR A 228 4.14 -16.80 -9.19
N SER A 229 4.75 -16.89 -8.02
CA SER A 229 4.14 -17.41 -6.79
C SER A 229 3.52 -16.33 -5.90
N SER A 230 3.58 -15.06 -6.31
CA SER A 230 3.17 -13.98 -5.43
C SER A 230 1.65 -13.87 -5.34
N SER A 231 1.15 -13.73 -4.11
CA SER A 231 -0.22 -13.28 -3.89
C SER A 231 -0.38 -11.89 -4.53
N HIS A 232 -1.58 -11.59 -5.05
CA HIS A 232 -1.93 -10.27 -5.58
C HIS A 232 -1.80 -9.21 -4.47
N SER A 233 -0.59 -8.69 -4.29
CA SER A 233 -0.20 -7.64 -3.35
C SER A 233 0.72 -6.67 -4.07
N ILE A 234 0.54 -5.38 -3.82
CA ILE A 234 1.40 -4.33 -4.38
C ILE A 234 2.84 -4.43 -3.86
N HIS A 235 3.02 -5.04 -2.69
CA HIS A 235 4.33 -5.24 -2.05
C HIS A 235 5.22 -6.22 -2.80
N ASN A 236 4.65 -7.07 -3.63
CA ASN A 236 5.38 -8.09 -4.38
C ASN A 236 5.77 -7.63 -5.79
N VAL A 237 5.35 -6.42 -6.19
CA VAL A 237 5.72 -5.88 -7.50
C VAL A 237 7.17 -5.46 -7.47
N LEU A 238 7.94 -5.97 -8.42
CA LEU A 238 9.35 -5.67 -8.60
C LEU A 238 9.51 -4.60 -9.68
N PHE A 239 10.37 -3.64 -9.41
CA PHE A 239 10.75 -2.56 -10.31
C PHE A 239 12.27 -2.54 -10.49
N ASP A 240 12.75 -2.03 -11.62
CA ASP A 240 14.16 -1.68 -11.77
C ASP A 240 14.55 -0.71 -10.65
N LYS A 241 15.53 -1.10 -9.82
CA LYS A 241 15.91 -0.37 -8.61
C LYS A 241 16.36 1.05 -8.95
N GLU A 242 17.23 1.21 -9.95
CA GLU A 242 17.80 2.51 -10.30
C GLU A 242 16.77 3.44 -10.95
N ALA A 243 15.92 2.92 -11.82
CA ALA A 243 14.88 3.72 -12.47
C ALA A 243 13.83 4.19 -11.45
N LEU A 244 13.40 3.33 -10.52
CA LEU A 244 12.44 3.73 -9.48
C LEU A 244 13.05 4.71 -8.48
N LEU A 245 14.29 4.49 -8.03
CA LEU A 245 14.99 5.45 -7.17
C LEU A 245 15.14 6.81 -7.85
N PHE A 246 15.35 6.85 -9.17
CA PHE A 246 15.40 8.09 -9.92
C PHE A 246 14.04 8.83 -9.93
N GLU A 247 12.94 8.13 -10.22
CA GLU A 247 11.59 8.75 -10.17
C GLU A 247 11.22 9.22 -8.76
N LEU A 248 11.60 8.46 -7.72
CA LEU A 248 11.40 8.85 -6.32
C LEU A 248 12.20 10.10 -5.94
N GLU A 249 13.45 10.22 -6.39
CA GLU A 249 14.26 11.43 -6.17
C GLU A 249 13.68 12.64 -6.91
N GLU A 250 13.23 12.48 -8.15
CA GLU A 250 12.58 13.57 -8.90
C GLU A 250 11.24 13.97 -8.26
N TYR A 251 10.46 13.01 -7.77
CA TYR A 251 9.25 13.28 -6.99
C TYR A 251 9.59 14.09 -5.74
N PHE A 252 10.57 13.64 -4.95
CA PHE A 252 11.07 14.33 -3.76
C PHE A 252 11.45 15.78 -4.08
N VAL A 253 12.29 16.02 -5.09
CA VAL A 253 12.73 17.37 -5.49
C VAL A 253 11.55 18.31 -5.82
N ASN A 254 10.46 17.76 -6.35
CA ASN A 254 9.30 18.53 -6.79
C ASN A 254 8.18 18.62 -5.74
N LEU A 255 8.33 18.00 -4.57
CA LEU A 255 7.35 18.10 -3.50
C LEU A 255 7.21 19.56 -3.04
N PRO A 256 5.97 20.03 -2.81
CA PRO A 256 5.77 21.27 -2.07
C PRO A 256 6.16 21.02 -0.61
N TYR A 257 7.39 21.43 -0.25
CA TYR A 257 7.93 21.28 1.10
C TYR A 257 7.23 22.27 2.05
N VAL A 258 6.21 21.81 2.76
CA VAL A 258 5.49 22.70 3.69
C VAL A 258 6.30 22.99 4.94
N THR A 259 7.08 22.03 5.47
CA THR A 259 7.96 22.22 6.65
C THR A 259 8.88 21.00 6.87
N ALA A 260 10.09 20.98 6.31
CA ALA A 260 11.10 20.00 6.75
C ALA A 260 11.79 20.50 8.03
N SER A 261 11.74 19.72 9.12
CA SER A 261 12.50 20.04 10.33
C SER A 261 14.00 19.81 10.09
N ARG A 262 14.88 20.50 10.85
CA ARG A 262 16.33 20.28 10.75
C ARG A 262 16.75 18.84 11.03
N VAL A 263 16.09 18.17 11.98
CA VAL A 263 16.34 16.75 12.29
C VAL A 263 16.01 15.88 11.07
N ARG A 264 14.90 16.20 10.39
CA ARG A 264 14.46 15.46 9.22
C ARG A 264 15.37 15.66 8.01
N LEU A 265 15.82 16.89 7.77
CA LEU A 265 16.77 17.13 6.67
C LEU A 265 18.08 16.38 6.89
N ARG A 266 18.55 16.26 8.13
CA ARG A 266 19.73 15.45 8.43
C ARG A 266 19.54 13.98 8.02
N GLU A 267 18.40 13.38 8.34
CA GLU A 267 18.05 12.00 7.95
C GLU A 267 18.01 11.84 6.44
N ILE A 268 17.33 12.77 5.74
CA ILE A 268 17.27 12.82 4.27
C ILE A 268 18.69 12.89 3.68
N CYS A 269 19.55 13.74 4.22
CA CYS A 269 20.91 13.89 3.73
C CYS A 269 21.82 12.67 4.02
N GLY A 270 21.42 11.79 4.94
CA GLY A 270 22.25 10.66 5.37
C GLY A 270 23.55 11.11 6.05
N LEU A 271 23.49 12.20 6.82
CA LEU A 271 24.64 12.81 7.48
C LEU A 271 24.58 12.60 8.99
N SER A 272 25.74 12.45 9.63
CA SER A 272 25.84 12.53 11.09
C SER A 272 25.49 13.95 11.57
N GLU A 273 25.25 14.11 12.87
CA GLU A 273 24.94 15.43 13.44
C GLU A 273 26.04 16.46 13.16
N LEU A 274 27.31 16.07 13.37
CA LEU A 274 28.45 16.94 13.11
C LEU A 274 28.56 17.29 11.62
N GLN A 275 28.41 16.30 10.72
CA GLN A 275 28.44 16.53 9.28
C GLN A 275 27.31 17.46 8.84
N TYR A 276 26.13 17.32 9.42
CA TYR A 276 24.99 18.14 9.08
C TYR A 276 25.15 19.60 9.52
N VAL A 277 25.74 19.84 10.70
CA VAL A 277 26.09 21.21 11.14
C VAL A 277 27.07 21.84 10.15
N THR A 278 28.15 21.13 9.79
CA THR A 278 29.12 21.62 8.80
C THR A 278 28.48 21.85 7.43
N PHE A 279 27.58 20.97 7.00
CA PHE A 279 26.84 21.14 5.74
C PHE A 279 26.01 22.43 5.75
N LEU A 280 25.32 22.71 6.86
CA LEU A 280 24.54 23.94 7.04
C LEU A 280 25.41 25.19 7.20
N GLU A 281 26.62 25.10 7.73
CA GLU A 281 27.53 26.27 7.75
C GLU A 281 27.89 26.74 6.34
N VAL A 282 27.97 25.82 5.37
CA VAL A 282 28.35 26.14 3.98
C VAL A 282 27.13 26.43 3.10
N TRP A 283 26.01 25.72 3.29
CA TRP A 283 24.82 25.82 2.44
C TRP A 283 23.60 26.44 3.13
N GLY A 284 23.67 26.68 4.43
CA GLY A 284 22.55 27.12 5.28
C GLY A 284 21.93 28.44 4.86
N GLU A 285 22.72 29.38 4.34
CA GLU A 285 22.19 30.66 3.82
C GLU A 285 21.22 30.45 2.65
N LYS A 286 21.42 29.41 1.84
CA LYS A 286 20.50 29.06 0.75
C LYS A 286 19.25 28.33 1.24
N PHE A 287 19.30 27.78 2.46
CA PHE A 287 18.19 27.10 3.13
C PHE A 287 17.34 28.04 3.98
N ASP A 288 17.54 29.37 3.86
CA ASP A 288 16.98 30.42 4.72
C ASP A 288 15.53 30.16 5.14
N GLY A 289 15.36 29.83 6.41
CA GLY A 289 14.08 29.54 7.04
C GLY A 289 14.15 29.92 8.52
N LYS A 290 13.04 30.39 9.07
CA LYS A 290 12.95 30.76 10.50
C LYS A 290 13.45 29.60 11.37
N HIS A 291 14.51 29.84 12.16
CA HIS A 291 15.22 29.03 13.20
C HIS A 291 15.03 27.49 13.29
N ILE A 292 13.85 26.93 13.03
CA ILE A 292 13.49 25.49 13.13
C ILE A 292 13.25 24.86 11.74
N TYR A 293 13.00 25.67 10.70
CA TYR A 293 12.55 25.20 9.37
C TYR A 293 13.51 25.60 8.26
N ILE A 294 13.46 24.86 7.15
CA ILE A 294 14.23 25.09 5.93
C ILE A 294 13.30 25.60 4.82
N SER A 295 13.78 26.53 4.00
CA SER A 295 13.06 26.98 2.80
C SER A 295 12.92 25.87 1.75
N GLU A 296 11.68 25.64 1.31
CA GLU A 296 11.29 24.80 0.18
C GLU A 296 12.14 25.06 -1.06
N ARG A 297 12.36 26.34 -1.36
CA ARG A 297 13.09 26.80 -2.53
C ARG A 297 14.56 26.40 -2.46
N GLY A 298 15.18 26.50 -1.29
CA GLY A 298 16.59 26.13 -1.09
C GLY A 298 16.84 24.64 -1.28
N LEU A 299 15.96 23.79 -0.73
CA LEU A 299 16.03 22.33 -0.90
C LEU A 299 15.85 21.93 -2.35
N LYS A 300 14.80 22.46 -2.99
CA LYS A 300 14.55 22.21 -4.41
C LYS A 300 15.75 22.63 -5.25
N GLU A 301 16.27 23.84 -5.04
CA GLU A 301 17.44 24.34 -5.78
C GLU A 301 18.68 23.47 -5.55
N PHE A 302 18.94 23.05 -4.32
CA PHE A 302 20.08 22.20 -4.00
C PHE A 302 20.00 20.86 -4.72
N PHE A 303 18.94 20.08 -4.52
CA PHE A 303 18.81 18.74 -5.10
C PHE A 303 18.52 18.73 -6.61
N SER A 304 18.05 19.85 -7.16
CA SER A 304 17.97 20.03 -8.62
C SER A 304 19.35 20.17 -9.27
N ASN A 305 20.32 20.74 -8.57
CA ASN A 305 21.63 21.10 -9.13
C ASN A 305 22.79 20.22 -8.63
N HIS A 306 22.60 19.49 -7.55
CA HIS A 306 23.66 18.77 -6.86
C HIS A 306 23.25 17.34 -6.50
N ILE A 307 24.25 16.48 -6.40
CA ILE A 307 24.14 15.11 -5.92
C ILE A 307 24.92 15.04 -4.62
N LEU A 308 24.22 14.82 -3.50
CA LEU A 308 24.85 14.47 -2.24
C LEU A 308 25.18 12.97 -2.25
N VAL A 309 26.46 12.63 -2.41
CA VAL A 309 26.89 11.24 -2.60
C VAL A 309 26.58 10.39 -1.36
N ASN A 310 26.65 10.97 -0.16
CA ASN A 310 26.24 10.31 1.09
C ASN A 310 24.79 9.78 0.99
N ARG A 311 23.83 10.65 0.64
CA ARG A 311 22.43 10.28 0.41
C ARG A 311 22.31 9.25 -0.72
N TRP A 312 23.00 9.49 -1.84
CA TRP A 312 22.93 8.61 -3.01
C TRP A 312 23.34 7.17 -2.70
N CYS A 313 24.40 6.98 -1.90
CA CYS A 313 24.87 5.67 -1.43
C CYS A 313 23.87 5.04 -0.46
N MET A 314 23.36 5.82 0.50
CA MET A 314 22.38 5.36 1.49
C MET A 314 21.11 4.81 0.84
N LEU A 315 20.57 5.48 -0.19
CA LEU A 315 19.40 5.01 -0.92
C LEU A 315 19.62 3.66 -1.64
N ARG A 316 20.89 3.32 -1.91
CA ARG A 316 21.29 2.14 -2.69
C ARG A 316 21.87 1.02 -1.84
N ASP A 317 22.04 1.23 -0.55
CA ASP A 317 22.75 0.33 0.38
C ASP A 317 24.21 0.08 -0.04
N LEU A 318 24.87 1.12 -0.56
CA LEU A 318 26.27 1.04 -0.98
C LEU A 318 27.19 1.66 0.08
N GLU A 319 28.35 1.05 0.26
CA GLU A 319 29.40 1.62 1.11
C GLU A 319 30.00 2.86 0.45
N LEU A 320 29.99 3.98 1.18
CA LEU A 320 30.47 5.26 0.68
C LEU A 320 31.93 5.17 0.19
N GLN A 321 32.82 4.51 0.93
CA GLN A 321 34.24 4.43 0.57
C GLN A 321 34.45 3.71 -0.77
N THR A 322 33.76 2.60 -0.99
CA THR A 322 33.79 1.83 -2.25
C THR A 322 33.35 2.70 -3.44
N VAL A 323 32.30 3.50 -3.26
CA VAL A 323 31.83 4.42 -4.30
C VAL A 323 32.85 5.52 -4.57
N LEU A 324 33.46 6.09 -3.52
CA LEU A 324 34.48 7.13 -3.66
C LEU A 324 35.73 6.63 -4.37
N ASP A 325 36.18 5.41 -4.08
CA ASP A 325 37.35 4.80 -4.73
C ASP A 325 37.14 4.62 -6.24
N GLN A 326 35.91 4.29 -6.66
CA GLN A 326 35.56 4.21 -8.08
C GLN A 326 35.35 5.58 -8.73
N LEU A 327 34.91 6.60 -7.96
CA LEU A 327 34.84 7.98 -8.44
C LEU A 327 36.23 8.63 -8.57
N ASN A 328 37.22 8.17 -7.78
CA ASN A 328 38.55 8.76 -7.57
C ASN A 328 39.53 8.76 -8.78
N SER A 329 39.01 8.73 -10.01
CA SER A 329 39.80 9.13 -11.20
C SER A 329 40.17 10.63 -11.25
N GLY A 330 39.68 11.45 -10.30
CA GLY A 330 40.12 12.84 -10.09
C GLY A 330 39.37 13.50 -8.92
N ARG A 331 40.07 13.90 -7.86
CA ARG A 331 39.48 14.61 -6.69
C ARG A 331 38.85 15.97 -7.05
N ASP A 332 39.09 16.45 -8.27
CA ASP A 332 38.65 17.76 -8.77
C ASP A 332 37.15 17.84 -9.11
N ASP A 333 36.44 16.70 -9.13
CA ASP A 333 35.00 16.66 -9.47
C ASP A 333 34.08 17.03 -8.28
N PHE A 334 34.57 16.99 -7.03
CA PHE A 334 33.77 17.29 -5.84
C PHE A 334 33.71 18.78 -5.52
N LEU A 335 32.51 19.27 -5.26
CA LEU A 335 32.28 20.65 -4.85
C LEU A 335 32.69 20.85 -3.39
N HIS A 336 33.31 22.00 -3.11
CA HIS A 336 33.74 22.45 -1.77
C HIS A 336 34.74 21.50 -1.08
N PRO A 337 36.05 21.67 -1.30
CA PRO A 337 37.09 20.87 -0.66
C PRO A 337 37.02 20.85 0.89
N SER A 338 36.50 21.92 1.51
CA SER A 338 36.29 21.98 2.96
C SER A 338 35.29 20.91 3.46
N LEU A 339 34.25 20.61 2.68
CA LEU A 339 33.25 19.60 3.01
C LEU A 339 33.79 18.17 2.84
N VAL A 340 34.63 17.96 1.80
CA VAL A 340 35.29 16.68 1.54
C VAL A 340 36.12 16.22 2.74
N SER A 341 36.87 17.14 3.37
CA SER A 341 37.66 16.87 4.57
C SER A 341 36.82 16.44 5.79
N LYS A 342 35.51 16.66 5.74
CA LYS A 342 34.53 16.32 6.78
C LYS A 342 33.67 15.12 6.40
N GLY A 343 34.00 14.44 5.30
CA GLY A 343 33.27 13.27 4.81
C GLY A 343 31.92 13.60 4.15
N ILE A 344 31.76 14.81 3.63
CA ILE A 344 30.57 15.27 2.91
C ILE A 344 30.95 15.48 1.46
N PHE A 345 30.30 14.74 0.56
CA PHE A 345 30.70 14.68 -0.84
C PHE A 345 29.56 15.14 -1.73
N ILE A 346 29.78 16.23 -2.47
CA ILE A 346 28.79 16.86 -3.32
C ILE A 346 29.32 16.91 -4.75
N LEU A 347 28.56 16.39 -5.70
CA LEU A 347 28.84 16.51 -7.13
C LEU A 347 27.83 17.46 -7.77
N ARG A 348 28.22 18.12 -8.86
CA ARG A 348 27.24 18.80 -9.73
C ARG A 348 26.37 17.75 -10.41
N LYS A 349 25.05 17.95 -10.43
CA LYS A 349 24.10 17.07 -11.12
C LYS A 349 24.20 17.30 -12.62
N THR A 350 25.09 16.56 -13.28
CA THR A 350 25.29 16.55 -14.73
C THR A 350 25.00 15.17 -15.28
N SER A 351 24.66 15.07 -16.57
CA SER A 351 24.44 13.78 -17.24
C SER A 351 25.67 12.87 -17.16
N SER A 352 26.88 13.44 -17.14
CA SER A 352 28.13 12.69 -16.98
C SER A 352 28.21 12.06 -15.59
N ASN A 353 28.01 12.85 -14.53
CA ASN A 353 28.09 12.35 -13.16
C ASN A 353 26.99 11.33 -12.84
N LEU A 354 25.78 11.54 -13.35
CA LEU A 354 24.69 10.57 -13.21
C LEU A 354 25.01 9.24 -13.91
N ARG A 355 25.64 9.27 -15.09
CA ARG A 355 26.08 8.05 -15.81
C ARG A 355 27.19 7.32 -15.05
N LYS A 356 28.20 8.05 -14.55
CA LYS A 356 29.28 7.47 -13.72
C LYS A 356 28.71 6.75 -12.51
N LEU A 357 27.84 7.41 -11.75
CA LEU A 357 27.19 6.84 -10.56
C LEU A 357 26.31 5.63 -10.91
N LYS A 358 25.55 5.68 -12.01
CA LYS A 358 24.75 4.53 -12.46
C LYS A 358 25.63 3.31 -12.78
N TYR A 359 26.78 3.52 -13.43
CA TYR A 359 27.74 2.45 -13.71
C TYR A 359 28.32 1.83 -12.43
N ILE A 360 28.67 2.66 -11.45
CA ILE A 360 29.15 2.20 -10.13
C ILE A 360 28.06 1.37 -9.44
N ALA A 361 26.81 1.83 -9.45
CA ALA A 361 25.70 1.09 -8.83
C ALA A 361 25.53 -0.31 -9.43
N THR A 362 25.65 -0.45 -10.75
CA THR A 362 25.60 -1.76 -11.41
C THR A 362 26.81 -2.63 -11.06
N ALA A 363 28.01 -2.06 -11.01
CA ALA A 363 29.25 -2.81 -10.72
C ALA A 363 29.36 -3.27 -9.26
N CYS A 364 28.79 -2.53 -8.31
CA CYS A 364 28.80 -2.89 -6.88
C CYS A 364 27.66 -3.83 -6.48
N SER A 365 26.70 -4.10 -7.37
CA SER A 365 25.56 -4.99 -7.10
C SER A 365 25.78 -6.42 -7.61
N ASP A 366 26.93 -6.67 -8.26
CA ASP A 366 27.47 -7.98 -8.64
C ASP A 366 28.41 -8.52 -7.56
#